data_AF-A0A8D0NHV0-F1
#
_entry.id   AF-A0A8D0NHV0-F1
#
_cell.length_a   1.000
_cell.length_b   1.000
_cell.length_c   1.000
_cell.angle_alpha   90.00
_cell.angle_beta   90.00
_cell.angle_gamma   90.00
#
_symmetry.space_group_name_H-M   'P 1'
#
loop_
_entity.id
_entity.type
_entity.pdbx_description
1 polymer ?
#
loop_
_entity_poly.entity_id
_entity_poly.type
_entity_poly.pdbx_seq_one_letter_code
_entity_poly.pdbx_strand_id
1 'polypeptide(L)'
;MWFAIFHLFIGHHGDVGAPMADVILPGAAYTEKSATYVNTEGRAQQTKVAVTPPGLAREDWKIIRALSEIAGMTLPYDTLDQVRSRLEEVSPNLVRYDDVEGANYFQQANELSKLVNQQLLADPLVPPQLTIKDFYMTDSISRASQTMAKCVKAVTEGIQAVEEPSIC
;
A
#
# COMPACT_ATOMS: atom_id res chain seq x y z
N MET A 1 -11.36 32.59 10.24
CA MET A 1 -11.91 31.27 10.59
C MET A 1 -10.81 30.26 10.29
N TRP A 2 -10.10 29.78 11.31
CA TRP A 2 -9.04 28.79 11.13
C TRP A 2 -9.69 27.42 10.97
N PHE A 3 -9.59 26.82 9.80
CA PHE A 3 -9.93 25.41 9.64
C PHE A 3 -8.77 24.59 10.21
N ALA A 4 -9.00 23.93 11.35
CA ALA A 4 -8.10 22.87 11.79
C ALA A 4 -8.31 21.65 10.88
N ILE A 5 -7.22 21.08 10.39
CA ILE A 5 -7.24 19.84 9.61
C ILE A 5 -7.46 18.69 10.58
N PHE A 6 -8.35 17.76 10.23
CA PHE A 6 -8.60 16.54 10.99
C PHE A 6 -8.01 15.33 10.24
N HIS A 7 -7.04 14.66 10.85
CA HIS A 7 -6.32 13.54 10.27
C HIS A 7 -6.86 12.19 10.76
N LEU A 8 -7.36 11.38 9.81
CA LEU A 8 -7.74 10.00 10.05
C LEU A 8 -6.68 9.06 9.44
N PHE A 9 -6.08 8.20 10.27
CA PHE A 9 -5.14 7.18 9.80
C PHE A 9 -5.77 5.80 9.86
N ILE A 10 -5.86 5.13 8.71
CA ILE A 10 -6.25 3.72 8.60
C ILE A 10 -5.01 2.93 8.17
N GLY A 11 -4.55 2.00 9.01
CA GLY A 11 -3.36 1.22 8.71
C GLY A 11 -3.04 0.19 9.80
N HIS A 12 -2.03 -0.64 9.54
CA HIS A 12 -1.65 -1.74 10.43
C HIS A 12 -0.33 -1.48 11.21
N HIS A 13 0.50 -0.52 10.77
CA HIS A 13 1.70 -0.09 11.50
C HIS A 13 1.64 1.41 11.80
N GLY A 14 2.05 1.79 13.01
CA GLY A 14 2.20 3.18 13.44
C GLY A 14 3.58 3.73 13.12
N ASP A 15 3.84 4.05 11.85
CA ASP A 15 5.11 4.61 11.38
C ASP A 15 4.99 6.15 11.23
N VAL A 16 4.98 6.70 10.01
CA VAL A 16 4.93 8.16 9.81
C VAL A 16 3.51 8.74 10.01
N GLY A 17 2.49 8.06 9.48
CA GLY A 17 1.13 8.61 9.41
C GLY A 17 0.35 8.58 10.72
N ALA A 18 0.53 7.53 11.53
CA ALA A 18 -0.24 7.35 12.77
C ALA A 18 0.07 8.41 13.85
N PRO A 19 1.33 8.81 14.10
CA PRO A 19 1.64 9.85 15.10
C PRO A 19 1.06 11.23 14.79
N MET A 20 0.71 11.50 13.52
CA MET A 20 0.11 12.77 13.10
C MET A 20 -1.43 12.74 13.13
N ALA A 21 -2.02 11.59 13.45
CA ALA A 21 -3.45 11.38 13.34
C ALA A 21 -4.22 11.81 14.59
N ASP A 22 -5.37 12.44 14.40
CA ASP A 22 -6.35 12.69 15.46
C ASP A 22 -7.09 11.40 15.84
N VAL A 23 -7.34 10.54 14.84
CA VAL A 23 -7.96 9.22 15.01
C VAL A 23 -7.19 8.17 14.23
N ILE A 24 -6.93 7.05 14.90
CA ILE A 24 -6.31 5.86 14.30
C ILE A 24 -7.34 4.73 14.27
N LEU A 25 -7.54 4.13 13.11
CA LEU A 25 -8.36 2.94 12.91
C LEU A 25 -7.45 1.78 12.47
N PRO A 26 -7.32 0.72 13.28
CA PRO A 26 -6.40 -0.39 12.97
C PRO A 26 -6.93 -1.24 11.82
N GLY A 27 -6.22 -1.20 10.69
CA GLY A 27 -6.45 -2.02 9.50
C GLY A 27 -5.73 -3.37 9.54
N ALA A 28 -5.93 -4.18 8.52
CA ALA A 28 -5.34 -5.52 8.39
C ALA A 28 -4.10 -5.50 7.49
N ALA A 29 -3.05 -6.24 7.84
CA ALA A 29 -1.88 -6.45 7.00
C ALA A 29 -2.21 -7.35 5.78
N TYR A 30 -1.29 -7.44 4.81
CA TYR A 30 -1.52 -8.21 3.58
C TYR A 30 -1.72 -9.72 3.82
N THR A 31 -1.14 -10.26 4.90
CA THR A 31 -1.31 -11.66 5.33
C THR A 31 -2.63 -11.92 6.05
N GLU A 32 -3.37 -10.88 6.38
CA GLU A 32 -4.53 -10.93 7.27
C GLU A 32 -5.87 -10.74 6.54
N LYS A 33 -5.83 -10.53 5.22
CA LYS A 33 -6.99 -10.21 4.40
C LYS A 33 -6.93 -10.89 3.04
N SER A 34 -8.09 -11.18 2.46
CA SER A 34 -8.19 -11.51 1.05
C SER A 34 -8.39 -10.23 0.26
N ALA A 35 -7.34 -9.74 -0.38
CA ALA A 35 -7.32 -8.49 -1.11
C ALA A 35 -6.81 -8.69 -2.54
N THR A 36 -7.34 -7.88 -3.46
CA THR A 36 -6.85 -7.80 -4.83
C THR A 36 -5.68 -6.82 -4.89
N TYR A 37 -4.56 -7.25 -5.46
CA TYR A 37 -3.42 -6.41 -5.82
C TYR A 37 -3.17 -6.51 -7.33
N VAL A 38 -2.67 -5.46 -7.95
CA VAL A 38 -2.28 -5.45 -9.36
C VAL A 38 -0.80 -5.13 -9.45
N ASN A 39 -0.04 -5.97 -10.17
CA ASN A 39 1.40 -5.76 -10.35
C ASN A 39 1.68 -4.77 -11.50
N THR A 40 2.96 -4.49 -11.77
CA THR A 40 3.39 -3.48 -12.75
C THR A 40 3.09 -3.84 -14.21
N GLU A 41 2.83 -5.11 -14.53
CA GLU A 41 2.40 -5.55 -15.87
C GLU A 41 0.87 -5.53 -16.03
N GLY A 42 0.12 -5.16 -14.99
CA GLY A 42 -1.35 -5.10 -15.02
C GLY A 42 -2.06 -6.38 -14.62
N ARG A 43 -1.35 -7.39 -14.11
CA ARG A 43 -1.93 -8.66 -13.66
C ARG A 43 -2.61 -8.51 -12.31
N ALA A 44 -3.91 -8.83 -12.23
CA ALA A 44 -4.63 -8.89 -10.97
C ALA A 44 -4.28 -10.19 -10.23
N GLN A 45 -3.98 -10.09 -8.93
CA GLN A 45 -3.68 -11.22 -8.05
C GLN A 45 -4.47 -11.07 -6.74
N GLN A 46 -4.76 -12.19 -6.09
CA GLN A 46 -5.48 -12.21 -4.83
C GLN A 46 -4.62 -12.78 -3.70
N THR A 47 -4.56 -12.10 -2.57
CA THR A 47 -4.06 -12.69 -1.33
C THR A 47 -5.12 -13.60 -0.71
N LYS A 48 -4.66 -14.52 0.14
CA LYS A 48 -5.51 -15.32 1.01
C LYS A 48 -5.18 -14.99 2.46
N VAL A 49 -6.19 -15.11 3.32
CA VAL A 49 -6.02 -14.91 4.77
C VAL A 49 -5.15 -16.04 5.31
N ALA A 50 -3.98 -15.71 5.80
CA ALA A 50 -3.06 -16.65 6.45
C ALA A 50 -3.23 -16.65 7.97
N VAL A 51 -3.42 -15.46 8.56
CA VAL A 51 -3.65 -15.24 9.99
C VAL A 51 -4.75 -14.20 10.19
N THR A 52 -5.38 -14.15 11.35
CA THR A 52 -6.39 -13.13 11.65
C THR A 52 -5.73 -11.82 12.10
N PRO A 53 -6.30 -10.64 11.77
CA PRO A 53 -5.80 -9.37 12.27
C PRO A 53 -5.69 -9.34 13.79
N PRO A 54 -4.63 -8.74 14.37
CA PRO A 54 -4.42 -8.74 15.81
C PRO A 54 -5.42 -7.82 16.54
N GLY A 55 -5.85 -8.27 17.73
CA GLY A 55 -6.68 -7.47 18.64
C GLY A 55 -8.01 -7.03 18.01
N LEU A 56 -8.22 -5.72 17.92
CA LEU A 56 -9.44 -5.12 17.37
C LEU A 56 -9.28 -4.64 15.92
N ALA A 57 -8.18 -5.01 15.25
CA ALA A 57 -7.99 -4.69 13.84
C ALA A 57 -9.08 -5.32 12.96
N ARG A 58 -9.38 -4.68 11.83
CA ARG A 58 -10.42 -5.12 10.87
C ARG A 58 -9.89 -5.00 9.45
N GLU A 59 -10.48 -5.74 8.52
CA GLU A 59 -10.22 -5.55 7.09
C GLU A 59 -10.57 -4.12 6.66
N ASP A 60 -9.70 -3.50 5.86
CA ASP A 60 -9.76 -2.08 5.55
C ASP A 60 -11.10 -1.66 4.91
N TRP A 61 -11.62 -2.47 3.97
CA TRP A 61 -12.89 -2.17 3.31
C TRP A 61 -14.08 -2.21 4.30
N LYS A 62 -14.03 -3.07 5.33
CA LYS A 62 -15.07 -3.13 6.37
C LYS A 62 -15.05 -1.88 7.23
N ILE A 63 -13.86 -1.33 7.52
CA ILE A 63 -13.71 -0.07 8.25
C ILE A 63 -14.37 1.06 7.45
N ILE A 64 -14.05 1.18 6.16
CA ILE A 64 -14.61 2.22 5.28
C ILE A 64 -16.13 2.05 5.13
N ARG A 65 -16.60 0.82 4.94
CA ARG A 65 -18.03 0.51 4.84
C ARG A 65 -18.79 0.84 6.13
N ALA A 66 -18.25 0.53 7.30
CA ALA A 66 -18.85 0.90 8.58
C ALA A 66 -18.86 2.43 8.77
N LEU A 67 -17.76 3.12 8.44
CA LEU A 67 -17.68 4.57 8.50
C LEU A 67 -18.72 5.24 7.58
N SER A 68 -18.95 4.69 6.39
CA SER A 68 -19.95 5.19 5.46
C SER A 68 -21.37 5.15 6.03
N GLU A 69 -21.69 4.12 6.80
CA GLU A 69 -22.99 3.96 7.46
C GLU A 69 -23.16 4.95 8.62
N ILE A 70 -22.13 5.09 9.45
CA ILE A 70 -22.11 6.08 10.54
C ILE A 70 -22.25 7.51 10.00
N ALA A 71 -21.67 7.79 8.84
CA ALA A 71 -21.75 9.08 8.17
C ALA A 71 -23.10 9.32 7.45
N GLY A 72 -24.02 8.35 7.42
CA GLY A 72 -25.29 8.45 6.70
C GLY A 72 -25.15 8.37 5.17
N MET A 73 -24.03 7.85 4.67
CA MET A 73 -23.71 7.69 3.24
C MET A 73 -23.37 6.23 2.92
N THR A 74 -24.21 5.31 3.36
CA THR A 74 -23.96 3.86 3.31
C THR A 74 -23.61 3.37 1.91
N LEU A 75 -22.45 2.74 1.78
CA LEU A 75 -22.00 2.14 0.51
C LEU A 75 -22.78 0.85 0.21
N PRO A 76 -23.13 0.57 -1.06
CA PRO A 76 -24.08 -0.48 -1.43
C PRO A 76 -23.45 -1.88 -1.51
N TYR A 77 -22.64 -2.25 -0.51
CA TYR A 77 -22.01 -3.57 -0.43
C TYR A 77 -21.73 -3.95 1.02
N ASP A 78 -22.01 -5.21 1.36
CA ASP A 78 -21.89 -5.78 2.69
C ASP A 78 -20.97 -7.00 2.72
N THR A 79 -20.63 -7.54 1.54
CA THR A 79 -19.72 -8.70 1.39
C THR A 79 -18.54 -8.38 0.49
N LEU A 80 -17.45 -9.14 0.65
CA LEU A 80 -16.26 -8.99 -0.20
C LEU A 80 -16.58 -9.26 -1.68
N ASP A 81 -17.48 -10.19 -1.97
CA ASP A 81 -17.87 -10.48 -3.35
C ASP A 81 -18.66 -9.33 -3.98
N GLN A 82 -19.51 -8.64 -3.21
CA GLN A 82 -20.17 -7.42 -3.69
C GLN A 82 -19.17 -6.27 -3.91
N VAL A 83 -18.15 -6.14 -3.06
CA VAL A 83 -17.04 -5.20 -3.30
C VAL A 83 -16.31 -5.55 -4.60
N ARG A 84 -16.09 -6.83 -4.88
CA ARG A 84 -15.47 -7.30 -6.14
C ARG A 84 -16.37 -7.06 -7.35
N SER A 85 -17.69 -7.23 -7.23
CA SER A 85 -18.64 -6.83 -8.29
C SER A 85 -18.54 -5.33 -8.56
N ARG A 86 -18.47 -4.50 -7.51
CA ARG A 86 -18.25 -3.06 -7.67
C ARG A 86 -16.90 -2.76 -8.32
N LEU A 87 -15.86 -3.53 -8.00
CA LEU A 87 -14.54 -3.41 -8.61
C LEU A 87 -14.57 -3.75 -10.10
N GLU A 88 -15.30 -4.79 -10.48
CA GLU A 88 -15.52 -5.21 -11.87
C GLU A 88 -16.26 -4.14 -12.68
N GLU A 89 -17.29 -3.51 -12.11
CA GLU A 89 -18.00 -2.39 -12.73
C GLU A 89 -17.09 -1.18 -13.01
N VAL A 90 -16.10 -0.93 -12.14
CA VAL A 90 -15.14 0.17 -12.34
C VAL A 90 -14.09 -0.22 -13.37
N SER A 91 -13.53 -1.42 -13.25
CA SER A 91 -12.52 -1.94 -14.17
C SER A 91 -12.51 -3.48 -14.12
N PRO A 92 -12.98 -4.17 -15.17
CA PRO A 92 -13.19 -5.62 -15.13
C PRO A 92 -11.89 -6.43 -15.06
N ASN A 93 -10.74 -5.87 -15.45
CA ASN A 93 -9.44 -6.52 -15.31
C ASN A 93 -9.07 -6.80 -13.84
N LEU A 94 -9.63 -6.07 -12.87
CA LEU A 94 -9.29 -6.20 -11.46
C LEU A 94 -9.85 -7.47 -10.81
N VAL A 95 -10.72 -8.22 -11.50
CA VAL A 95 -11.28 -9.49 -11.03
C VAL A 95 -10.90 -10.68 -11.91
N ARG A 96 -10.16 -10.44 -13.01
CA ARG A 96 -9.60 -11.49 -13.88
C ARG A 96 -8.23 -11.88 -13.37
N TYR A 97 -8.23 -12.73 -12.34
CA TYR A 97 -7.02 -13.09 -11.63
C TYR A 97 -6.07 -13.92 -12.48
N ASP A 98 -4.77 -13.63 -12.35
CA ASP A 98 -3.66 -14.25 -13.08
C ASP A 98 -3.65 -13.98 -14.59
N ASP A 99 -4.48 -13.06 -15.07
CA ASP A 99 -4.52 -12.64 -16.47
C ASP A 99 -3.87 -11.26 -16.67
N VAL A 100 -3.19 -11.08 -17.81
CA VAL A 100 -2.68 -9.76 -18.26
C VAL A 100 -3.49 -9.32 -19.47
N GLU A 101 -4.31 -8.30 -19.27
CA GLU A 101 -5.10 -7.69 -20.32
C GLU A 101 -4.26 -6.68 -21.10
N GLY A 102 -4.21 -6.81 -22.42
CA GLY A 102 -3.42 -5.92 -23.28
C GLY A 102 -3.98 -4.49 -23.33
N ALA A 103 -3.14 -3.50 -23.04
CA ALA A 103 -3.44 -2.08 -23.29
C ALA A 103 -2.92 -1.65 -24.67
N ASN A 104 -3.76 -1.06 -25.52
CA ASN A 104 -3.43 -0.80 -26.93
C ASN A 104 -3.36 0.69 -27.35
N TYR A 105 -4.01 1.60 -26.62
CA TYR A 105 -4.19 3.01 -27.02
C TYR A 105 -2.94 3.91 -26.84
N PHE A 106 -1.75 3.40 -27.18
CA PHE A 106 -0.48 4.14 -27.08
C PHE A 106 -0.46 5.38 -27.98
N GLN A 107 -1.04 5.30 -29.18
CA GLN A 107 -1.05 6.40 -30.14
C GLN A 107 -1.84 7.60 -29.58
N GLN A 108 -3.04 7.34 -29.06
CA GLN A 108 -3.90 8.36 -28.47
C GLN A 108 -3.24 8.99 -27.23
N ALA A 109 -2.61 8.18 -26.37
CA ALA A 109 -1.87 8.68 -25.22
C ALA A 109 -0.71 9.61 -25.63
N ASN A 110 0.02 9.26 -26.70
CA ASN A 110 1.11 10.07 -27.23
C ASN A 110 0.62 11.37 -27.92
N GLU A 111 -0.57 11.35 -28.53
CA GLU A 111 -1.18 12.57 -29.05
C GLU A 111 -1.56 13.53 -27.91
N LEU A 112 -2.14 13.01 -26.83
CA LEU A 112 -2.46 13.80 -25.63
C LEU A 112 -1.22 14.38 -24.96
N SER A 113 -0.11 13.65 -24.91
CA SER A 113 1.14 14.15 -24.28
C SER A 113 1.75 15.36 -25.01
N LYS A 114 1.36 15.62 -26.27
CA LYS A 114 1.83 16.77 -27.05
C LYS A 114 1.04 18.06 -26.78
N LEU A 115 -0.09 17.98 -26.07
CA LEU A 115 -0.95 19.14 -25.80
C LEU A 115 -0.30 20.15 -24.85
N VAL A 116 0.57 19.68 -23.94
CA VAL A 116 1.27 20.52 -22.97
C VAL A 116 2.77 20.30 -23.09
N ASN A 117 3.49 21.35 -23.47
CA ASN A 117 4.94 21.32 -23.56
C ASN A 117 5.56 21.62 -22.18
N GLN A 118 5.70 20.58 -21.37
CA GLN A 118 6.41 20.68 -20.09
C GLN A 118 7.92 20.77 -20.33
N GLN A 119 8.57 21.74 -19.70
CA GLN A 119 10.03 21.89 -19.76
C GLN A 119 10.70 20.86 -18.85
N LEU A 120 11.78 20.25 -19.33
CA LEU A 120 12.61 19.37 -18.50
C LEU A 120 13.40 20.20 -17.49
N LEU A 121 13.52 19.68 -16.28
CA LEU A 121 14.42 20.23 -15.28
C LEU A 121 15.87 19.95 -15.68
N ALA A 122 16.78 20.81 -15.22
CA ALA A 122 18.22 20.63 -15.44
C ALA A 122 18.83 19.57 -14.51
N ASP A 123 18.10 19.14 -13.48
CA ASP A 123 18.56 18.17 -12.50
C ASP A 123 18.78 16.78 -13.14
N PRO A 124 19.85 16.06 -12.75
CA PRO A 124 20.11 14.73 -13.26
C PRO A 124 19.07 13.71 -12.76
N LEU A 125 18.83 12.67 -13.56
CA LEU A 125 18.01 11.53 -13.14
C LEU A 125 18.79 10.67 -12.14
N VAL A 126 18.49 10.84 -10.85
CA VAL A 126 19.08 10.05 -9.76
C VAL A 126 17.96 9.23 -9.11
N PRO A 127 18.00 7.88 -9.19
CA PRO A 127 17.00 7.06 -8.52
C PRO A 127 17.15 7.18 -7.00
N PRO A 128 16.05 7.03 -6.23
CA PRO A 128 16.08 7.18 -4.78
C PRO A 128 16.85 6.05 -4.07
N GLN A 129 17.04 4.91 -4.74
CA GLN A 129 17.75 3.76 -4.22
C GLN A 129 19.04 3.56 -5.02
N LEU A 130 20.16 4.01 -4.46
CA LEU A 130 21.48 3.93 -5.12
C LEU A 130 22.31 2.78 -4.56
N THR A 131 22.11 2.48 -3.28
CA THR A 131 22.87 1.47 -2.55
C THR A 131 21.95 0.39 -2.02
N ILE A 132 22.54 -0.76 -1.66
CA ILE A 132 21.79 -1.88 -1.08
C ILE A 132 21.12 -1.51 0.26
N LYS A 133 21.67 -0.54 1.00
CA LYS A 133 21.06 0.01 2.22
C LYS A 133 19.66 0.57 1.95
N ASP A 134 19.48 1.25 0.82
CA ASP A 134 18.25 1.98 0.49
C ASP A 134 17.09 1.04 0.10
N PHE A 135 17.39 -0.25 -0.11
CA PHE A 135 16.42 -1.27 -0.49
C PHE A 135 15.61 -1.81 0.70
N TYR A 136 16.21 -1.98 1.88
CA TYR A 136 15.64 -2.79 2.95
C TYR A 136 14.48 -2.14 3.73
N MET A 137 14.22 -0.85 3.57
CA MET A 137 13.27 -0.09 4.39
C MET A 137 12.35 0.83 3.56
N THR A 138 11.53 0.25 2.69
CA THR A 138 10.68 0.99 1.73
C THR A 138 9.28 1.28 2.25
N ASP A 139 8.72 0.40 3.07
CA ASP A 139 7.36 0.48 3.59
C ASP A 139 7.30 0.36 5.12
N SER A 140 6.09 0.49 5.68
CA SER A 140 5.90 0.44 7.14
C SER A 140 6.20 -0.94 7.73
N ILE A 141 6.04 -2.02 6.95
CA ILE A 141 6.34 -3.40 7.39
C ILE A 141 7.85 -3.59 7.50
N SER A 142 8.58 -3.26 6.44
CA SER A 142 10.04 -3.36 6.40
C SER A 142 10.72 -2.43 7.40
N ARG A 143 10.21 -1.20 7.61
CA ARG A 143 10.71 -0.30 8.66
C ARG A 143 10.48 -0.79 10.09
N ALA A 144 9.38 -1.49 10.34
CA ALA A 144 9.12 -2.12 11.63
C ALA A 144 9.87 -3.44 11.84
N SER A 145 10.50 -4.00 10.79
CA SER A 145 11.19 -5.29 10.85
C SER A 145 12.57 -5.20 11.47
N GLN A 146 12.77 -5.91 12.59
CA GLN A 146 14.09 -6.07 13.21
C GLN A 146 15.10 -6.73 12.28
N THR A 147 14.65 -7.68 11.44
CA THR A 147 15.51 -8.34 10.46
C THR A 147 16.01 -7.36 9.41
N MET A 148 15.12 -6.49 8.90
CA MET A 148 15.53 -5.47 7.92
C MET A 148 16.46 -4.43 8.54
N ALA A 149 16.25 -4.04 9.80
CA ALA A 149 17.19 -3.21 10.54
C ALA A 149 18.58 -3.85 10.66
N LYS A 150 18.65 -5.16 10.92
CA LYS A 150 19.92 -5.91 10.92
C LYS A 150 20.56 -5.96 9.53
N CYS A 151 19.77 -6.15 8.46
CA CYS A 151 20.28 -6.11 7.09
C CYS A 151 20.90 -4.75 6.76
N VAL A 152 20.22 -3.65 7.10
CA VAL A 152 20.75 -2.29 6.95
C VAL A 152 22.07 -2.14 7.70
N LYS A 153 22.14 -2.54 8.98
CA LYS A 153 23.36 -2.48 9.79
C LYS A 153 24.51 -3.28 9.17
N ALA A 154 24.22 -4.51 8.71
CA ALA A 154 25.21 -5.39 8.10
C ALA A 154 25.82 -4.79 6.82
N VAL A 155 25.01 -4.16 5.98
CA VAL A 155 25.50 -3.56 4.72
C VAL A 155 26.16 -2.20 4.91
N THR A 156 25.94 -1.51 6.04
CA THR A 156 26.59 -0.23 6.35
C THR A 156 27.86 -0.37 7.17
N GLU A 157 27.87 -1.28 8.15
CA GLU A 157 28.94 -1.41 9.17
C GLU A 157 29.73 -2.72 9.02
N GLY A 158 29.28 -3.64 8.17
CA GLY A 158 29.85 -4.97 8.01
C GLY A 158 29.20 -6.03 8.91
N ILE A 159 29.38 -7.30 8.54
CA ILE A 159 28.70 -8.46 9.18
C ILE A 159 29.02 -8.56 10.68
N GLN A 160 30.23 -8.19 11.09
CA GLN A 160 30.68 -8.27 12.48
C GLN A 160 29.94 -7.29 13.42
N ALA A 161 29.27 -6.28 12.88
CA ALA A 161 28.52 -5.31 13.67
C ALA A 161 27.12 -5.81 14.08
N VAL A 162 26.66 -6.94 13.55
CA VAL A 162 25.37 -7.54 13.91
C VAL A 162 25.57 -8.42 15.14
N GLU A 163 25.25 -7.90 16.32
CA GLU A 163 25.15 -8.72 17.52
C GLU A 163 23.97 -9.70 17.38
N GLU A 164 24.26 -11.00 17.42
CA GLU A 164 23.22 -12.00 17.70
C GLU A 164 22.92 -11.94 19.20
N PRO A 165 21.66 -11.73 19.63
CA PRO A 165 21.32 -11.99 21.02
C PRO A 165 21.64 -13.46 21.28
N SER A 166 22.47 -13.74 22.28
CA SER A 166 22.71 -15.09 22.78
C SER A 166 21.35 -15.70 23.11
N ILE A 167 20.91 -16.67 22.30
CA ILE A 167 19.77 -17.50 22.64
C ILE A 167 20.27 -18.48 23.71
N CYS A 168 20.04 -18.12 24.97
CA CYS A 168 19.97 -19.05 26.09
C CYS A 168 18.49 -19.30 26.39
#